data_AF-I0SIK4-F1
#
_entry.id   AF-I0SIK4-F1
#
_cell.length_a   1.000
_cell.length_b   1.000
_cell.length_c   1.000
_cell.angle_alpha   90.00
_cell.angle_beta   90.00
_cell.angle_gamma   90.00
#
_symmetry.space_group_name_H-M   'P 1'
#
loop_
_entity.id
_entity.type
_entity.pdbx_description
1 polymer ?
#
loop_
_entity_poly.entity_id
_entity_poly.type
_entity_poly.pdbx_seq_one_letter_code
_entity_poly.pdbx_strand_id
1 'polypeptide(L)' 'MNDYEQSFHRLYENFVFSLKIYLNNHYQKVLYYQVLEKMDKLFHNYQKLGLPTVQLVQWKNHYKYKVQHDYIMNGGTT' A
#
# COMPACT_ATOMS: atom_id res chain seq x y z
N MET A 1 -5.63 -8.90 14.37
CA MET A 1 -4.78 -8.50 13.22
C MET A 1 -3.33 -8.63 13.67
N ASN A 2 -2.46 -9.25 12.88
CA ASN A 2 -1.04 -9.41 13.23
C ASN A 2 -0.32 -8.04 13.14
N ASP A 3 0.64 -7.74 14.01
CA ASP A 3 1.42 -6.48 13.99
C ASP A 3 2.08 -6.20 12.62
N TYR A 4 2.52 -7.24 11.93
CA TYR A 4 3.10 -7.13 10.60
C TYR A 4 2.06 -6.78 9.53
N GLU A 5 0.88 -7.41 9.61
CA GLU A 5 -0.25 -7.09 8.74
C GLU A 5 -0.76 -5.65 9.00
N GLN A 6 -0.80 -5.24 10.26
CA GLN A 6 -1.22 -3.91 10.69
C GLN A 6 -0.37 -2.82 10.05
N SER A 7 0.91 -3.09 9.79
CA SER A 7 1.80 -2.12 9.16
C SER A 7 1.49 -1.91 7.68
N PHE A 8 1.13 -2.96 6.94
CA PHE A 8 0.61 -2.80 5.57
C PHE A 8 -0.74 -2.09 5.56
N HIS A 9 -1.60 -2.40 6.54
CA HIS A 9 -2.89 -1.74 6.70
C HIS A 9 -2.76 -0.23 6.94
N ARG A 10 -1.86 0.19 7.84
CA ARG A 10 -1.60 1.61 8.10
C ARG A 10 -1.10 2.35 6.86
N LEU A 11 -0.26 1.73 6.04
CA LEU A 11 0.16 2.32 4.75
C LEU A 11 -1.03 2.54 3.82
N TYR A 12 -1.95 1.58 3.76
CA TYR A 12 -3.17 1.69 2.97
C TYR A 12 -4.12 2.76 3.50
N GLU A 13 -4.40 2.81 4.81
CA GLU A 13 -5.27 3.83 5.40
C GLU A 13 -4.75 5.25 5.17
N ASN A 14 -3.43 5.45 5.33
CA ASN A 14 -2.79 6.74 5.05
C ASN A 14 -2.95 7.15 3.59
N PHE A 15 -2.89 6.20 2.66
CA PHE A 15 -3.13 6.46 1.25
C PHE A 15 -4.58 6.87 0.99
N VAL A 16 -5.56 6.11 1.49
CA VAL A 16 -7.00 6.44 1.36
C VAL A 16 -7.31 7.81 1.95
N PHE A 17 -6.76 8.11 3.11
CA PHE A 17 -6.91 9.43 3.73
C PHE A 17 -6.33 10.54 2.84
N SER A 18 -5.14 10.31 2.26
CA SER A 18 -4.50 11.27 1.36
C SER A 18 -5.29 11.50 0.08
N LEU A 19 -5.91 10.46 -0.50
CA LEU A 19 -6.76 10.61 -1.70
C LEU A 19 -7.94 11.54 -1.46
N LYS A 20 -8.52 11.56 -0.25
CA LYS A 20 -9.62 12.47 0.11
C LYS A 20 -9.19 13.94 0.18
N ILE A 21 -7.92 14.20 0.47
CA ILE A 21 -7.35 15.56 0.58
C ILE A 21 -6.89 16.05 -0.78
N TYR A 22 -6.18 15.20 -1.53
CA TYR A 22 -5.58 15.56 -2.80
C TYR A 22 -6.47 15.07 -3.96
N LEU A 23 -7.41 15.91 -4.38
CA LEU A 23 -8.32 15.62 -5.51
C LEU A 23 -7.65 15.73 -6.89
N ASN A 24 -6.41 16.23 -6.96
CA ASN A 24 -5.69 16.40 -8.22
C ASN A 24 -4.99 15.11 -8.64
N ASN A 25 -5.33 14.61 -9.84
CA ASN A 25 -4.80 13.37 -10.42
C ASN A 25 -3.27 13.27 -10.42
N HIS A 26 -2.56 14.38 -10.63
CA HIS A 26 -1.09 14.36 -10.60
C HIS A 26 -0.57 13.97 -9.22
N TYR A 27 -1.11 14.56 -8.16
CA TYR A 27 -0.74 14.25 -6.79
C TYR A 27 -1.18 12.84 -6.38
N GLN A 28 -2.37 12.41 -6.81
CA GLN A 28 -2.83 11.04 -6.57
C GLN A 28 -1.92 10.01 -7.21
N LYS A 29 -1.43 10.26 -8.43
CA LYS A 29 -0.46 9.39 -9.12
C LYS A 29 0.85 9.28 -8.35
N VAL A 30 1.37 10.40 -7.84
CA VAL A 30 2.58 10.41 -6.99
C VAL A 30 2.35 9.61 -5.72
N LEU A 31 1.23 9.83 -5.03
CA LEU A 31 0.85 9.09 -3.81
C LEU A 31 0.73 7.59 -4.06
N TYR A 32 0.16 7.19 -5.19
CA TYR A 32 0.02 5.80 -5.61
C TYR A 32 1.39 5.11 -5.72
N TYR A 33 2.35 5.68 -6.45
CA TYR A 33 3.67 5.05 -6.56
C TYR A 33 4.43 5.07 -5.22
N GLN A 34 4.29 6.14 -4.44
CA GLN A 34 4.93 6.24 -3.12
C GLN A 34 4.44 5.18 -2.13
N VAL A 35 3.12 4.92 -2.08
CA VAL A 35 2.60 3.91 -1.15
C VAL A 35 3.04 2.50 -1.57
N LEU A 36 3.09 2.21 -2.88
CA LEU A 36 3.58 0.93 -3.39
C LEU A 36 5.05 0.71 -3.03
N GLU A 37 5.90 1.71 -3.22
CA GLU A 37 7.32 1.65 -2.86
C GLU A 37 7.50 1.42 -1.34
N LYS A 38 6.68 2.08 -0.51
CA LYS A 38 6.69 1.88 0.95
C LYS A 38 6.30 0.45 1.32
N MET A 39 5.30 -0.13 0.66
CA MET A 39 4.90 -1.53 0.88
C MET A 39 6.02 -2.50 0.46
N ASP A 40 6.71 -2.23 -0.65
CA ASP A 40 7.87 -3.02 -1.09
C ASP A 40 9.01 -2.96 -0.08
N LYS A 41 9.35 -1.77 0.43
CA LYS A 41 10.38 -1.61 1.48
C LYS A 41 9.99 -2.33 2.77
N LEU A 42 8.73 -2.22 3.19
CA LEU A 42 8.21 -2.90 4.38
C LEU A 42 8.34 -4.42 4.25
N PHE A 43 7.96 -4.97 3.09
CA PHE A 43 8.11 -6.38 2.77
C PHE A 43 9.56 -6.85 2.89
N HIS A 44 10.51 -6.13 2.28
CA HIS A 44 11.93 -6.49 2.35
C HIS A 44 12.47 -6.44 3.79
N ASN A 45 12.04 -5.45 4.58
CA ASN A 45 12.43 -5.34 5.99
C ASN A 45 11.93 -6.54 6.80
N TYR A 46 10.69 -6.97 6.58
CA TYR A 46 10.12 -8.13 7.27
C TYR A 46 10.73 -9.45 6.81
N GLN A 47 11.07 -9.57 5.53
CA GLN A 47 11.82 -10.73 5.03
C GLN A 47 13.18 -10.86 5.74
N LYS A 48 13.88 -9.74 5.99
CA LYS A 48 15.16 -9.73 6.74
C LYS A 48 15.00 -10.13 8.21
N LEU A 49 13.81 -9.95 8.80
CA LEU A 49 13.50 -10.37 10.17
C LEU A 49 13.14 -11.87 10.27
N GLY A 50 13.17 -12.62 9.16
CA GLY A 50 12.91 -14.06 9.16
C GLY A 50 11.43 -14.45 9.20
N LEU A 51 10.53 -13.52 8.90
CA LEU A 51 9.09 -13.80 8.84
C LEU A 51 8.74 -14.74 7.67
N PRO A 52 7.67 -15.56 7.82
CA PRO A 52 7.23 -16.44 6.76
C PRO A 52 6.89 -15.68 5.47
N THR A 53 7.68 -15.89 4.42
CA THR A 53 7.55 -15.21 3.13
C THR A 53 6.14 -15.33 2.54
N VAL A 54 5.49 -16.49 2.70
CA VAL A 54 4.14 -16.74 2.17
C VAL A 54 3.12 -15.76 2.75
N GLN A 55 3.09 -15.59 4.07
CA GLN A 55 2.16 -14.66 4.74
C GLN A 55 2.48 -13.21 4.37
N LEU A 56 3.76 -12.84 4.31
CA LEU A 56 4.18 -11.51 3.90
C LEU A 56 3.75 -11.16 2.48
N VAL A 57 3.89 -12.10 1.53
CA VAL A 57 3.44 -11.92 0.14
C VAL A 57 1.92 -11.78 0.09
N GLN A 58 1.17 -12.58 0.86
CA GLN A 58 -0.29 -12.49 0.93
C GLN A 58 -0.75 -11.11 1.42
N TRP A 59 -0.18 -10.61 2.53
CA TRP A 59 -0.54 -9.28 3.05
C TRP A 59 -0.17 -8.18 2.06
N LYS A 60 1.06 -8.19 1.54
CA LYS A 60 1.51 -7.22 0.55
C LYS A 60 0.58 -7.18 -0.67
N ASN A 61 0.25 -8.34 -1.24
CA ASN A 61 -0.60 -8.42 -2.43
C ASN A 61 -2.03 -7.97 -2.14
N HIS A 62 -2.57 -8.33 -0.98
CA HIS A 62 -3.90 -7.90 -0.55
C HIS A 62 -3.99 -6.35 -0.49
N TYR A 63 -3.04 -5.70 0.19
CA TYR A 63 -3.06 -4.24 0.32
C TYR A 63 -2.66 -3.51 -0.98
N LYS A 64 -1.76 -4.09 -1.78
CA LYS A 64 -1.44 -3.58 -3.12
C LYS A 64 -2.68 -3.55 -4.02
N TYR A 65 -3.48 -4.62 -4.00
CA TYR A 65 -4.74 -4.67 -4.75
C TYR A 65 -5.71 -3.56 -4.31
N LYS A 66 -5.87 -3.34 -3.00
CA LYS A 66 -6.73 -2.27 -2.49
C LYS A 66 -6.26 -0.87 -2.91
N VAL A 67 -4.95 -0.61 -2.83
CA VAL A 67 -4.35 0.65 -3.32
C VAL A 67 -4.66 0.87 -4.81
N GLN A 68 -4.46 -0.17 -5.63
CA GLN A 68 -4.73 -0.10 -7.07
C GLN A 68 -6.20 0.15 -7.36
N HIS A 69 -7.10 -0.59 -6.70
CA HIS A 69 -8.53 -0.42 -6.83
C HIS A 69 -8.96 1.01 -6.49
N ASP A 70 -8.55 1.54 -5.33
CA ASP A 70 -8.97 2.87 -4.90
C ASP A 70 -8.38 3.98 -5.76
N TYR A 71 -7.14 3.82 -6.26
CA TYR A 71 -6.56 4.77 -7.21
C TYR A 71 -7.34 4.82 -8.52
N ILE A 72 -7.72 3.67 -9.09
CA ILE A 72 -8.52 3.59 -10.32
C ILE A 72 -9.92 4.18 -10.11
N MET A 73 -10.57 3.87 -8.98
CA MET A 73 -11.89 4.42 -8.64
C MET A 73 -11.88 5.95 -8.47
N ASN A 74 -10.71 6.55 -8.22
CA ASN A 74 -10.52 8.00 -8.18
C ASN A 74 -10.10 8.61 -9.54
N GLY A 75 -10.18 7.84 -10.64
CA GLY A 75 -9.86 8.33 -11.98
C GLY A 75 -8.38 8.21 -12.37
N GLY A 76 -7.58 7.51 -11.55
CA GLY A 76 -6.21 7.16 -11.86
C GLY A 76 -6.10 6.07 -12.94
N THR A 77 -4.97 6.08 -13.67
CA THR A 77 -4.60 5.01 -14.61
C THR A 77 -3.30 4.35 -14.16
N THR A 78 -3.29 3.00 -14.12
CA THR A 78 -2.16 2.16 -13.69
C THR A 78 -1.11 1.98 -14.75
#